data_AF-A0A2N1M4U4-F1
#
_entry.id   AF-A0A2N1M4U4-F1
#
_cell.length_a   1.000
_cell.length_b   1.000
_cell.length_c   1.000
_cell.angle_alpha   90.00
_cell.angle_beta   90.00
_cell.angle_gamma   90.00
#
_symmetry.space_group_name_H-M   'P 1'
#
loop_
_entity.id
_entity.type
_entity.pdbx_description
1 polymer ?
#
loop_
_entity_poly.entity_id
_entity_poly.type
_entity_poly.pdbx_seq_one_letter_code
_entity_poly.pdbx_strand_id
1 'polypeptide(L)'
;MAAVPEPPTEVYQCLFSRLFEVIENLSGIAVKFYHINGIGWKCILRDLDAAQAKGLELALTKRDSSKNWKMHLTHIFKSCLVHFKCNLVAKKFNNEVYSLAVSILSKFSIEEVHKIFEKLETYNDHHVNA
;
A
#
# COMPACT_ATOMS: atom_id res chain seq x y z
N MET A 1 -14.37 12.38 -16.38
CA MET A 1 -14.84 11.08 -15.85
C MET A 1 -15.13 11.27 -14.37
N ALA A 2 -16.36 11.04 -13.92
CA ALA A 2 -16.65 11.01 -12.49
C ALA A 2 -15.92 9.81 -11.86
N ALA A 3 -15.23 10.04 -10.74
CA ALA A 3 -14.62 8.97 -9.98
C ALA A 3 -15.71 7.97 -9.56
N VAL A 4 -15.49 6.69 -9.83
CA VAL A 4 -16.33 5.62 -9.27
C VAL A 4 -16.18 5.72 -7.76
N PRO A 5 -17.27 5.85 -6.98
CA PRO A 5 -17.17 5.93 -5.53
C PRO A 5 -16.45 4.69 -5.01
N GLU A 6 -15.39 4.90 -4.21
CA GLU A 6 -14.64 3.79 -3.65
C GLU A 6 -15.57 2.90 -2.81
N PRO A 7 -15.42 1.56 -2.89
CA PRO A 7 -16.23 0.65 -2.08
C PRO A 7 -16.11 0.97 -0.60
N PRO A 8 -17.17 0.76 0.20
CA PRO A 8 -17.09 0.94 1.65
C PRO A 8 -15.96 0.11 2.23
N THR A 9 -15.17 0.69 3.13
CA THR A 9 -14.05 0.03 3.83
C THR A 9 -14.42 -1.35 4.40
N GLU A 10 -15.65 -1.52 4.87
CA GLU A 10 -16.20 -2.78 5.40
C GLU A 10 -16.16 -3.92 4.37
N VAL A 11 -16.36 -3.61 3.09
CA VAL A 11 -16.26 -4.58 2.00
C VAL A 11 -14.83 -5.10 1.89
N TYR A 12 -13.84 -4.20 1.98
CA TYR A 12 -12.44 -4.60 1.93
C TYR A 12 -12.00 -5.35 3.19
N GLN A 13 -12.50 -4.97 4.37
CA GLN A 13 -12.27 -5.76 5.59
C GLN A 13 -12.80 -7.20 5.42
N CYS A 14 -14.02 -7.35 4.91
CA CYS A 14 -14.61 -8.65 4.63
C CYS A 14 -13.78 -9.44 3.60
N LEU A 15 -13.37 -8.77 2.52
CA LEU A 15 -12.52 -9.35 1.48
C LEU A 15 -11.22 -9.91 2.05
N PHE A 16 -10.47 -9.12 2.84
CA PHE A 16 -9.20 -9.57 3.42
C PHE A 16 -9.41 -10.68 4.45
N SER A 17 -10.42 -10.56 5.30
CA SER A 17 -10.76 -11.62 6.28
C SER A 17 -11.04 -12.94 5.57
N ARG A 18 -11.85 -12.88 4.51
CA ARG A 18 -12.23 -14.06 3.73
C ARG A 18 -11.05 -14.62 2.94
N LEU A 19 -10.19 -13.76 2.39
CA LEU A 19 -8.98 -14.19 1.70
C LEU A 19 -8.08 -15.00 2.63
N PHE A 20 -7.85 -14.53 3.86
CA PHE A 20 -7.03 -15.24 4.83
C PHE A 20 -7.65 -16.60 5.19
N GLU A 21 -8.96 -16.65 5.45
CA GLU A 21 -9.68 -17.90 5.72
C GLU A 21 -9.59 -18.90 4.56
N VAL A 22 -9.77 -18.43 3.32
CA VAL A 22 -9.68 -19.30 2.13
C VAL A 22 -8.28 -19.89 2.00
N ILE A 23 -7.23 -19.09 2.23
CA ILE A 23 -5.85 -19.58 2.20
C ILE A 23 -5.60 -20.60 3.31
N GLU A 24 -6.10 -20.35 4.52
CA GLU A 24 -6.02 -21.29 5.65
C GLU A 24 -6.68 -22.62 5.30
N ASN A 25 -7.89 -22.57 4.76
CA ASN A 25 -8.66 -23.77 4.39
C ASN A 25 -8.02 -24.57 3.25
N LEU A 26 -7.49 -23.89 2.22
CA LEU A 26 -6.87 -24.55 1.07
C LEU A 26 -5.50 -25.13 1.40
N SER A 27 -4.73 -24.46 2.26
CA SER A 27 -3.37 -24.91 2.60
C SER A 27 -3.35 -25.87 3.79
N GLY A 28 -4.38 -25.89 4.64
CA GLY A 28 -4.35 -26.53 5.95
C GLY A 28 -3.40 -25.86 6.95
N ILE A 29 -2.85 -24.68 6.62
CA ILE A 29 -1.88 -23.95 7.43
C ILE A 29 -2.50 -22.64 7.90
N ALA A 30 -2.46 -22.40 9.21
CA ALA A 30 -2.92 -21.14 9.79
C ALA A 30 -2.12 -19.94 9.25
N VAL A 31 -2.81 -18.89 8.80
CA VAL A 31 -2.20 -17.65 8.33
C VAL A 31 -1.73 -16.87 9.55
N LYS A 32 -0.42 -16.80 9.69
CA LYS A 32 0.27 -16.05 10.74
C LYS A 32 0.97 -14.86 10.13
N PHE A 33 1.03 -13.77 10.88
CA PHE A 33 1.73 -12.56 10.48
C PHE A 33 2.92 -12.37 11.42
N TYR A 34 4.09 -12.12 10.84
CA TYR A 34 5.33 -12.08 11.60
C TYR A 34 5.30 -11.03 12.73
N HIS A 35 4.74 -9.84 12.48
CA HIS A 35 4.63 -8.80 13.51
C HIS A 35 3.65 -9.14 14.62
N ILE A 36 2.68 -10.02 14.39
CA ILE A 36 1.70 -10.47 15.38
C ILE A 36 2.22 -11.69 16.15
N ASN A 37 2.76 -12.67 15.43
CA ASN A 37 3.02 -14.03 15.93
C ASN A 37 4.51 -14.37 16.06
N GLY A 38 5.43 -13.55 15.56
CA GLY A 38 6.86 -13.86 15.46
C GLY A 38 7.23 -14.83 14.33
N ILE A 39 6.24 -15.34 13.59
CA ILE A 39 6.38 -16.26 12.45
C ILE A 39 5.32 -15.98 11.38
N GLY A 40 5.50 -16.52 10.18
CA GLY A 40 4.55 -16.40 9.07
C GLY A 40 4.87 -15.25 8.12
N TRP A 41 3.84 -14.62 7.55
CA TRP A 41 3.99 -13.61 6.51
C TRP A 41 4.67 -12.35 7.02
N LYS A 42 5.73 -11.95 6.33
CA LYS A 42 6.48 -10.72 6.63
C LYS A 42 5.99 -9.52 5.84
N CYS A 43 5.36 -9.73 4.68
CA CYS A 43 4.78 -8.65 3.91
C CYS A 43 3.64 -9.11 3.00
N ILE A 44 2.79 -8.15 2.61
CA ILE A 44 1.81 -8.22 1.53
C ILE A 44 2.22 -7.14 0.52
N LEU A 45 2.53 -7.55 -0.71
CA LEU A 45 2.84 -6.65 -1.82
C LEU A 45 1.57 -6.26 -2.56
N ARG A 46 1.17 -5.00 -2.48
CA ARG A 46 0.02 -4.48 -3.25
C ARG A 46 0.19 -3.00 -3.59
N ASP A 47 -0.55 -2.56 -4.58
CA ASP A 47 -0.91 -1.16 -4.77
C ASP A 47 -2.28 -0.99 -4.12
N LEU A 48 -2.31 -0.44 -2.90
CA LEU A 48 -3.55 -0.27 -2.14
C LEU A 48 -4.00 1.19 -2.26
N ASP A 49 -5.26 1.38 -2.62
CA ASP A 49 -5.94 2.64 -2.35
C ASP A 49 -6.20 2.82 -0.83
N ALA A 50 -6.66 4.00 -0.44
CA ALA A 50 -6.88 4.33 0.97
C ALA A 50 -7.94 3.42 1.61
N ALA A 51 -9.02 3.11 0.90
CA ALA A 51 -10.09 2.24 1.40
C ALA A 51 -9.60 0.79 1.58
N GLN A 52 -8.76 0.29 0.68
CA GLN A 52 -8.14 -1.04 0.78
C GLN A 52 -7.13 -1.11 1.91
N ALA A 53 -6.29 -0.08 2.09
CA ALA A 53 -5.35 -0.01 3.22
C ALA A 53 -6.11 -0.03 4.55
N LYS A 54 -7.19 0.74 4.66
CA LYS A 54 -8.08 0.74 5.83
C LYS A 54 -8.78 -0.61 6.03
N GLY A 55 -9.25 -1.24 4.96
CA GLY A 55 -9.85 -2.58 5.03
C GLY A 55 -8.87 -3.65 5.51
N LEU A 56 -7.63 -3.63 5.01
CA LEU A 56 -6.56 -4.53 5.45
C LEU A 56 -6.25 -4.34 6.93
N GLU A 57 -6.12 -3.09 7.36
CA GLU A 57 -5.94 -2.75 8.77
C GLU A 57 -7.06 -3.34 9.64
N LEU A 58 -8.32 -3.08 9.32
CA LEU A 58 -9.45 -3.60 10.10
C LEU A 58 -9.46 -5.14 10.17
N ALA A 59 -9.08 -5.81 9.08
CA ALA A 59 -8.97 -7.26 9.06
C ALA A 59 -7.84 -7.78 9.99
N LEU A 60 -6.73 -7.05 10.08
CA LEU A 60 -5.62 -7.36 10.98
C LEU A 60 -5.94 -7.05 12.43
N THR A 61 -6.59 -5.92 12.71
CA THR A 61 -7.05 -5.54 14.06
C THR A 61 -8.08 -6.53 14.60
N LYS A 62 -8.93 -7.10 13.73
CA LYS A 62 -9.82 -8.21 14.12
C LYS A 62 -9.04 -9.46 14.56
N ARG A 63 -7.86 -9.71 14.00
CA ARG A 63 -6.98 -10.84 14.39
C ARG A 63 -6.15 -10.53 15.63
N ASP A 64 -5.74 -9.28 15.84
CA ASP A 64 -4.99 -8.84 17.01
C ASP A 64 -5.26 -7.37 17.33
N SER A 65 -6.16 -7.12 18.29
CA SER A 65 -6.53 -5.78 18.71
C SER A 65 -5.53 -5.12 19.66
N SER A 66 -4.45 -5.81 20.06
CA SER A 66 -3.42 -5.24 20.93
C SER A 66 -2.52 -4.22 20.21
N LYS A 67 -2.53 -4.24 18.87
CA LYS A 67 -1.70 -3.36 18.04
C LYS A 67 -2.57 -2.31 17.36
N ASN A 68 -2.01 -1.11 17.21
CA ASN A 68 -2.68 -0.04 16.49
C ASN A 68 -2.54 -0.20 14.97
N TRP A 69 -3.41 0.51 14.25
CA TRP A 69 -3.50 0.51 12.80
C TRP A 69 -2.16 0.79 12.11
N LYS A 70 -1.40 1.78 12.62
CA LYS A 70 -0.12 2.20 12.06
C LYS A 70 0.91 1.09 12.19
N MET A 71 0.93 0.42 13.34
CA MET A 71 1.82 -0.72 13.59
C MET A 71 1.50 -1.88 12.65
N HIS A 72 0.23 -2.23 12.45
CA HIS A 72 -0.13 -3.28 11.49
C HIS A 72 0.35 -2.95 10.08
N LEU A 73 -0.04 -1.78 9.55
CA LEU A 73 0.28 -1.42 8.17
C LEU A 73 1.79 -1.27 7.93
N THR A 74 2.51 -0.63 8.86
CA THR A 74 3.96 -0.41 8.71
C THR A 74 4.75 -1.72 8.58
N HIS A 75 4.33 -2.75 9.31
CA HIS A 75 5.04 -4.02 9.34
C HIS A 75 4.66 -4.93 8.18
N ILE A 76 3.39 -4.96 7.78
CA ILE A 76 2.92 -5.94 6.80
C ILE A 76 2.80 -5.37 5.38
N PHE A 77 2.45 -4.09 5.22
CA PHE A 77 2.19 -3.55 3.90
C PHE A 77 3.48 -3.05 3.25
N LYS A 78 3.68 -3.41 1.98
CA LYS A 78 4.75 -2.90 1.14
C LYS A 78 4.19 -2.60 -0.26
N SER A 79 4.47 -1.41 -0.77
CA SER A 79 4.06 -1.02 -2.11
C SER A 79 4.77 -1.85 -3.18
N CYS A 80 4.04 -2.29 -4.21
CA CYS A 80 4.62 -3.04 -5.31
C CYS A 80 5.42 -2.13 -6.25
N LEU A 81 6.73 -2.37 -6.38
CA LEU A 81 7.62 -1.59 -7.26
C LEU A 81 7.21 -1.63 -8.74
N VAL A 82 6.71 -2.78 -9.20
CA VAL A 82 6.27 -2.97 -10.58
C VAL A 82 5.05 -2.08 -10.87
N HIS A 83 4.03 -2.15 -10.01
CA HIS A 83 2.83 -1.31 -10.14
C HIS A 83 3.17 0.17 -10.03
N PHE A 84 4.03 0.56 -9.09
CA PHE A 84 4.49 1.95 -8.97
C PHE A 84 5.08 2.46 -10.30
N LYS A 85 6.02 1.71 -10.90
CA LYS A 85 6.61 2.10 -12.19
C LYS A 85 5.59 2.13 -13.32
N CYS A 86 4.71 1.13 -13.41
CA CYS A 86 3.66 1.08 -14.43
C CYS A 86 2.69 2.28 -14.31
N ASN A 87 2.33 2.67 -13.08
CA ASN A 87 1.46 3.83 -12.83
C ASN A 87 2.13 5.14 -13.28
N LEU A 88 3.44 5.31 -13.04
CA LEU A 88 4.19 6.48 -13.53
C LEU A 88 4.20 6.55 -15.07
N VAL A 89 4.38 5.40 -15.74
CA VAL A 89 4.32 5.34 -17.21
C VAL A 89 2.92 5.68 -17.72
N ALA A 90 1.87 5.15 -17.08
CA ALA A 90 0.48 5.39 -17.47
C ALA A 90 0.06 6.86 -17.33
N LYS A 91 0.63 7.58 -16.36
CA LYS A 91 0.41 9.02 -16.15
C LYS A 91 1.09 9.90 -17.20
N LYS A 92 1.97 9.36 -18.06
CA LYS A 92 2.65 10.07 -19.15
C LYS A 92 3.38 11.34 -18.72
N PHE A 93 4.01 11.30 -17.54
CA PHE A 93 4.88 12.38 -17.08
C PHE A 93 6.01 12.66 -18.07
N ASN A 94 6.47 13.91 -18.11
CA ASN A 94 7.71 14.23 -18.82
C ASN A 94 8.91 13.49 -18.18
N ASN A 95 10.02 13.39 -18.92
CA ASN A 95 11.19 12.62 -18.50
C ASN A 95 11.79 13.11 -17.17
N GLU A 96 11.72 14.41 -16.87
CA GLU A 96 12.26 14.97 -15.62
C GLU A 96 11.43 14.54 -14.42
N VAL A 97 10.11 14.72 -14.49
CA VAL A 97 9.16 14.32 -13.44
C VAL A 97 9.21 12.81 -13.24
N TYR A 98 9.22 12.02 -14.33
CA TYR A 98 9.34 10.57 -14.26
C TYR A 98 10.63 10.13 -13.56
N SER A 99 11.78 10.69 -13.96
CA SER A 99 13.07 10.34 -13.38
C SER A 99 13.16 10.71 -11.91
N LEU A 100 12.60 11.87 -11.54
CA LEU A 100 12.53 12.32 -10.15
C LEU A 100 11.64 11.40 -9.31
N ALA A 101 10.45 11.03 -9.78
CA ALA A 101 9.55 10.11 -9.08
C ALA A 101 10.17 8.71 -8.92
N VAL A 102 10.84 8.19 -9.94
CA VAL A 102 11.55 6.89 -9.86
C VAL A 102 12.70 6.94 -8.85
N SER A 103 13.34 8.10 -8.65
CA SER A 103 14.45 8.25 -7.71
C SER A 103 14.07 8.03 -6.23
N ILE A 104 12.77 8.07 -5.89
CA ILE A 104 12.27 7.71 -4.55
C ILE A 104 12.71 6.30 -4.17
N LEU A 105 12.80 5.39 -5.14
CA LEU A 105 13.11 3.98 -4.91
C LEU A 105 14.54 3.72 -4.44
N SER A 106 15.45 4.70 -4.58
CA SER A 106 16.84 4.60 -4.14
C SER A 106 17.14 5.44 -2.90
N LYS A 107 16.13 6.00 -2.23
CA LYS A 107 16.30 6.80 -1.02
C LYS A 107 16.30 5.94 0.22
N PHE A 108 17.16 6.32 1.17
CA PHE A 108 17.37 5.56 2.41
C PHE A 108 16.85 6.31 3.65
N SER A 109 16.40 7.57 3.49
CA SER A 109 15.83 8.36 4.58
C SER A 109 14.51 9.04 4.21
N ILE A 110 13.69 9.32 5.22
CA ILE A 110 12.40 10.02 5.05
C ILE A 110 12.64 11.44 4.54
N GLU A 111 13.70 12.10 5.00
CA GLU A 111 14.08 13.46 4.60
C GLU A 111 14.45 13.52 3.11
N GLU A 112 15.17 12.52 2.59
CA GLU A 112 15.47 12.44 1.16
C GLU A 112 14.21 12.25 0.32
N VAL A 113 13.25 11.45 0.81
CA VAL A 113 11.96 11.24 0.15
C VAL A 113 11.13 12.51 0.17
N HIS A 114 11.06 13.23 1.29
CA HIS A 114 10.33 14.48 1.41
C HIS A 114 10.86 15.56 0.46
N LYS A 115 12.19 15.69 0.32
CA LYS A 115 12.79 16.62 -0.65
C LYS A 115 12.39 16.31 -2.09
N ILE A 116 12.18 15.04 -2.43
CA ILE A 116 11.66 14.66 -3.76
C ILE A 116 10.23 15.14 -3.92
N PHE A 117 9.36 14.94 -2.92
CA PHE A 117 7.97 15.41 -2.97
C PHE A 117 7.87 16.93 -3.08
N GLU A 118 8.60 17.67 -2.24
CA GLU A 118 8.68 19.13 -2.33
C GLU A 118 9.10 19.59 -3.73
N LYS A 119 10.08 18.89 -4.34
CA LYS A 119 10.52 19.20 -5.70
C LYS A 119 9.48 18.82 -6.75
N LEU A 120 8.75 17.72 -6.58
CA LEU A 120 7.67 17.34 -7.50
C LEU A 120 6.55 18.38 -7.50
N GLU A 121 6.21 18.93 -6.34
CA GLU A 121 5.18 19.99 -6.19
C GLU A 121 5.53 21.29 -6.93
N THR A 122 6.81 21.56 -7.22
CA THR A 122 7.19 22.74 -8.01
C THR A 122 6.98 22.57 -9.51
N TYR A 123 6.78 21.34 -10.00
CA TYR A 123 6.49 21.11 -11.41
C TYR A 123 5.04 21.51 -11.72
N ASN A 124 4.87 22.41 -12.68
CA ASN A 124 3.56 22.76 -13.24
C ASN A 124 3.08 21.68 -14.24
N ASP A 125 3.01 20.44 -13.79
CA ASP A 125 2.46 19.32 -14.55
C ASP A 125 1.05 19.02 -14.00
N HIS A 126 0.04 19.12 -14.86
CA HIS A 126 -1.34 18.85 -14.47
C HIS A 126 -1.55 17.40 -13.96
N HIS A 127 -0.66 16.46 -14.30
CA HIS A 127 -0.72 15.09 -13.78
C HIS A 127 -0.12 14.94 -12.38
N VAL A 128 0.66 15.92 -11.92
CA VAL A 128 1.20 15.98 -10.55
C VAL A 128 0.18 16.63 -9.60
N ASN A 129 -0.56 17.61 -10.09
CA ASN A 129 -1.52 18.41 -9.31
C ASN A 129 -3.00 17.94 -9.42
N ALA A 130 -3.25 16.75 -9.98
CA ALA A 130 -4.59 16.17 -10.19
C ALA A 130 -4.84 14.93 -9.34
#